data_AF-A0A4S3LSD7-F1
#
_entry.id   AF-A0A4S3LSD7-F1
#
_cell.length_a   1.000
_cell.length_b   1.000
_cell.length_c   1.000
_cell.angle_alpha   90.00
_cell.angle_beta   90.00
_cell.angle_gamma   90.00
#
_symmetry.space_group_name_H-M   'P 1'
#
loop_
_entity.id
_entity.type
_entity.pdbx_description
1 polymer ?
#
loop_
_entity_poly.entity_id
_entity_poly.type
_entity_poly.pdbx_seq_one_letter_code
_entity_poly.pdbx_strand_id
1 'polypeptide(L)'
;MLDMLLQWYRRRFTDPQAIALLAILVAGFCILYFLNGILAPLLVAIVLAYLLEWPTVRLQHVGLSRTLAVSVVLILFAGILMLGIFVVAPVTWQQGVNLLADLPSMLNRFYDFAATLPRRYPALVDAGIIDMMAENMRSKLSGLGESVVKYSVASLVGLLTLA
;
A
#
# COMPACT_ATOMS: atom_id res chain seq x y z
N MET A 1 -34.64 16.64 27.58
CA MET A 1 -33.96 15.99 26.42
C MET A 1 -33.46 14.59 26.77
N LEU A 2 -32.90 14.36 27.97
CA LEU A 2 -32.53 13.01 28.43
C LEU A 2 -33.73 12.07 28.62
N ASP A 3 -34.89 12.57 29.04
CA ASP A 3 -36.12 11.76 29.17
C ASP A 3 -36.66 11.23 27.84
N MET A 4 -36.43 11.97 26.75
CA MET A 4 -36.84 11.57 25.40
C MET A 4 -35.94 10.45 24.86
N LEU A 5 -34.64 10.49 25.18
CA LEU A 5 -33.69 9.39 24.96
C LEU A 5 -34.01 8.16 25.82
N LEU A 6 -34.38 8.35 27.09
CA LEU A 6 -34.77 7.29 28.03
C LEU A 6 -36.07 6.58 27.63
N GLN A 7 -37.07 7.31 27.13
CA GLN A 7 -38.31 6.73 26.61
C GLN A 7 -38.08 5.97 25.30
N TRP A 8 -37.23 6.48 24.40
CA TRP A 8 -36.83 5.77 23.18
C TRP A 8 -36.05 4.48 23.50
N TYR A 9 -35.15 4.53 24.48
CA TYR A 9 -34.44 3.37 25.00
C TYR A 9 -35.41 2.34 25.58
N ARG A 10 -36.29 2.71 26.52
CA ARG A 10 -37.29 1.77 27.09
C ARG A 10 -38.16 1.10 26.03
N ARG A 11 -38.61 1.84 25.02
CA ARG A 11 -39.53 1.33 23.99
C ARG A 11 -38.87 0.39 22.98
N ARG A 12 -37.56 0.53 22.73
CA ARG A 12 -36.76 -0.35 21.83
C ARG A 12 -36.03 -1.47 22.58
N PHE A 13 -35.73 -1.30 23.87
CA PHE A 13 -35.06 -2.27 24.75
C PHE A 13 -36.02 -3.09 25.63
N THR A 14 -37.31 -3.17 25.28
CA THR A 14 -38.24 -4.11 25.94
C THR A 14 -38.10 -5.54 25.39
N ASP A 15 -37.49 -5.71 24.20
CA ASP A 15 -37.18 -7.04 23.66
C ASP A 15 -35.88 -7.59 24.25
N PRO A 16 -35.91 -8.72 24.98
CA PRO A 16 -34.71 -9.37 25.53
C PRO A 16 -33.63 -9.65 24.47
N GLN A 17 -34.06 -9.87 23.23
CA GLN A 17 -33.19 -10.11 22.08
C GLN A 17 -32.39 -8.86 21.68
N ALA A 18 -32.98 -7.67 21.76
CA ALA A 18 -32.31 -6.42 21.40
C ALA A 18 -31.22 -6.06 22.42
N ILE A 19 -31.49 -6.29 23.72
CA ILE A 19 -30.48 -6.16 24.78
C ILE A 19 -29.35 -7.16 24.56
N ALA A 20 -29.67 -8.42 24.24
CA ALA A 20 -28.66 -9.44 23.99
C ALA A 20 -27.78 -9.10 22.77
N LEU A 21 -28.37 -8.61 21.68
CA LEU A 21 -27.63 -8.14 20.51
C LEU A 21 -26.70 -6.97 20.83
N LEU A 22 -27.17 -5.99 21.60
CA LEU A 22 -26.33 -4.86 22.01
C LEU A 22 -25.20 -5.33 22.92
N ALA A 23 -25.48 -6.24 23.87
CA ALA A 23 -24.47 -6.82 24.74
C ALA A 23 -23.40 -7.58 23.95
N ILE A 24 -23.79 -8.40 22.95
CA ILE A 24 -22.86 -9.11 22.07
C ILE A 24 -22.05 -8.13 21.21
N LEU A 25 -22.68 -7.08 20.69
CA LEU A 25 -22.02 -6.08 19.86
C LEU A 25 -20.97 -5.31 20.67
N VAL A 26 -21.33 -4.84 21.87
CA VAL A 26 -20.41 -4.13 22.77
C VAL A 26 -19.30 -5.06 23.24
N ALA A 27 -19.62 -6.30 23.62
CA ALA A 27 -18.61 -7.29 24.01
C ALA A 27 -17.65 -7.62 22.85
N GLY A 28 -18.19 -7.85 21.65
CA GLY A 28 -17.40 -8.10 20.44
C GLY A 28 -16.51 -6.91 20.08
N PHE A 29 -17.04 -5.69 20.15
CA PHE A 29 -16.25 -4.48 19.93
C PHE A 29 -15.14 -4.31 20.97
N CYS A 30 -15.42 -4.56 22.25
CA CYS A 30 -14.40 -4.57 23.29
C CYS A 30 -13.32 -5.62 23.00
N ILE A 31 -13.68 -6.84 22.61
CA ILE A 31 -12.72 -7.88 22.24
C ILE A 31 -11.86 -7.43 21.06
N LEU A 32 -12.48 -6.92 19.99
CA LEU A 32 -11.76 -6.43 18.81
C LEU A 32 -10.82 -5.27 19.17
N TYR A 33 -11.25 -4.34 20.03
CA TYR A 33 -10.46 -3.18 20.42
C TYR A 33 -9.27 -3.56 21.32
N PHE A 34 -9.52 -4.32 22.40
CA PHE A 34 -8.47 -4.70 23.35
C PHE A 34 -7.50 -5.73 22.77
N LEU A 35 -7.98 -6.67 21.95
CA LEU A 35 -7.14 -7.73 21.39
C LEU A 35 -6.73 -7.45 19.93
N ASN A 36 -6.94 -6.24 19.38
CA ASN A 36 -6.58 -5.89 17.99
C ASN A 36 -5.15 -6.32 17.63
N GLY A 37 -4.18 -6.04 18.50
CA GLY A 37 -2.77 -6.37 18.28
C GLY A 37 -2.49 -7.85 18.06
N ILE A 38 -3.35 -8.75 18.53
CA ILE A 38 -3.24 -10.21 18.34
C ILE A 38 -4.21 -10.69 17.26
N LEU A 39 -5.43 -10.13 17.21
CA LEU A 39 -6.44 -10.51 16.22
C LEU A 39 -6.03 -10.17 14.80
N ALA A 40 -5.40 -9.02 14.57
CA ALA A 40 -4.95 -8.62 13.23
C ALA A 40 -3.97 -9.65 12.63
N PRO A 41 -2.83 -10.00 13.27
CA PRO A 41 -1.94 -11.02 12.73
C PRO A 41 -2.57 -12.41 12.70
N LEU A 42 -3.46 -12.74 13.64
CA LEU A 42 -4.18 -14.01 13.64
C LEU A 42 -5.10 -14.15 12.42
N LEU A 43 -5.87 -13.10 12.10
CA LEU A 43 -6.80 -13.10 10.96
C LEU A 43 -6.03 -13.21 9.65
N VAL A 44 -4.92 -12.47 9.53
CA VAL A 44 -3.99 -12.60 8.39
C VAL A 44 -3.44 -14.03 8.28
N ALA A 45 -3.01 -14.63 9.39
CA ALA A 45 -2.51 -16.01 9.39
C ALA A 45 -3.57 -17.02 8.95
N ILE A 46 -4.82 -16.85 9.36
CA ILE A 46 -5.94 -17.72 8.93
C ILE A 46 -6.20 -17.58 7.43
N VAL A 47 -6.25 -16.34 6.92
CA VAL A 47 -6.44 -16.09 5.48
C VAL A 47 -5.30 -16.70 4.67
N LEU A 48 -4.06 -16.52 5.11
CA LEU A 48 -2.90 -17.12 4.47
C LEU A 48 -2.95 -18.65 4.53
N ALA A 49 -3.30 -19.23 5.67
CA ALA A 49 -3.44 -20.68 5.81
C ALA A 49 -4.46 -21.24 4.82
N TYR A 50 -5.61 -20.59 4.69
CA TYR A 50 -6.65 -20.99 3.73
C TYR A 50 -6.20 -20.83 2.27
N LEU A 51 -5.46 -19.76 1.97
CA LEU A 51 -4.91 -19.52 0.63
C LEU A 51 -3.85 -20.59 0.25
N LEU A 52 -3.04 -21.01 1.21
CA LEU A 52 -2.02 -22.05 1.05
C LEU A 52 -2.60 -23.47 1.11
N GLU A 53 -3.81 -23.65 1.63
CA GLU A 53 -4.46 -24.97 1.68
C GLU A 53 -4.76 -25.50 0.27
N TRP A 54 -5.19 -24.64 -0.65
CA TRP A 54 -5.45 -25.03 -2.04
C TRP A 54 -4.24 -25.67 -2.76
N PRO A 55 -3.04 -25.05 -2.82
CA PRO A 55 -1.88 -25.70 -3.44
C PRO A 55 -1.44 -26.95 -2.67
N THR A 56 -1.65 -26.98 -1.34
CA THR A 56 -1.33 -28.14 -0.51
C THR A 56 -2.18 -29.35 -0.86
N VAL A 57 -3.50 -29.18 -0.98
CA VAL A 57 -4.43 -30.25 -1.41
C VAL A 57 -4.08 -30.72 -2.82
N ARG A 58 -3.70 -29.80 -3.71
CA ARG A 58 -3.27 -30.15 -5.07
C ARG A 58 -2.02 -31.05 -5.08
N LEU A 59 -1.05 -30.80 -4.21
CA LEU A 59 0.13 -31.65 -4.03
C LEU A 59 -0.21 -33.01 -3.40
N GLN A 60 -1.19 -33.07 -2.49
CA GLN A 60 -1.64 -34.33 -1.90
C GLN A 60 -2.28 -35.26 -2.94
N HIS A 61 -3.00 -34.72 -3.93
CA HIS A 61 -3.55 -35.49 -5.05
C HIS A 61 -2.47 -36.17 -5.92
N VAL A 62 -1.22 -35.72 -5.86
CA VAL A 62 -0.08 -36.32 -6.57
C VAL A 62 0.53 -37.49 -5.77
N GLY A 63 0.04 -37.76 -4.55
CA GLY A 63 0.45 -38.89 -3.72
C GLY A 63 1.41 -38.55 -2.57
N LEU A 64 1.65 -37.26 -2.30
CA LEU A 64 2.43 -36.83 -1.13
C LEU A 64 1.62 -36.92 0.17
N SER A 65 2.27 -37.32 1.27
CA SER A 65 1.65 -37.26 2.60
C SER A 65 1.36 -35.80 2.99
N ARG A 66 0.30 -35.60 3.78
CA ARG A 66 -0.18 -34.25 4.17
C ARG A 66 0.94 -33.38 4.75
N THR A 67 1.79 -33.94 5.61
CA THR A 67 2.91 -33.22 6.24
C THR A 67 3.96 -32.80 5.22
N LEU A 68 4.32 -33.67 4.27
CA LEU A 68 5.28 -33.32 3.21
C LEU A 68 4.72 -32.25 2.27
N ALA A 69 3.45 -32.37 1.88
CA ALA A 69 2.80 -31.37 1.04
C ALA A 69 2.79 -29.98 1.70
N VAL A 70 2.42 -29.89 2.99
CA VAL A 70 2.43 -28.63 3.74
C VAL A 70 3.84 -28.04 3.82
N SER A 71 4.84 -28.86 4.19
CA SER A 71 6.23 -28.39 4.30
C SER A 71 6.77 -27.85 2.99
N VAL A 72 6.51 -28.54 1.87
CA VAL A 72 6.96 -28.11 0.54
C VAL A 72 6.29 -26.79 0.13
N VAL A 73 4.97 -26.67 0.31
CA VAL A 73 4.24 -25.43 -0.02
C VAL A 73 4.72 -24.27 0.85
N LEU A 74 4.95 -24.51 2.14
CA LEU A 74 5.44 -23.49 3.06
C LEU A 74 6.84 -23.00 2.67
N ILE A 75 7.76 -23.92 2.37
CA ILE A 75 9.13 -23.58 1.93
C ILE A 75 9.08 -22.81 0.61
N LEU A 76 8.27 -23.26 -0.35
CA LEU A 76 8.10 -22.59 -1.63
C LEU A 76 7.55 -21.16 -1.45
N PHE A 77 6.49 -21.02 -0.66
CA PHE A 77 5.85 -19.73 -0.39
C PHE A 77 6.81 -18.76 0.32
N ALA A 78 7.50 -19.23 1.37
CA ALA A 78 8.52 -18.46 2.06
C ALA A 78 9.68 -18.08 1.11
N GLY A 79 10.12 -19.00 0.25
CA GLY A 79 11.15 -18.75 -0.75
C GLY A 79 10.75 -17.67 -1.77
N ILE A 80 9.52 -17.70 -2.26
CA ILE A 80 8.97 -16.67 -3.17
C ILE A 80 8.91 -15.32 -2.46
N LEU A 81 8.43 -15.26 -1.21
CA LEU A 81 8.41 -14.02 -0.43
C LEU A 81 9.82 -13.47 -0.21
N MET A 82 10.77 -14.34 0.14
CA MET A 82 12.16 -13.97 0.34
C MET A 82 12.76 -13.42 -0.96
N LEU A 83 12.55 -14.08 -2.09
CA LEU A 83 12.93 -13.56 -3.41
C LEU A 83 12.27 -12.20 -3.70
N GLY A 84 10.99 -12.03 -3.38
CA GLY A 84 10.28 -10.76 -3.54
C GLY A 84 10.95 -9.63 -2.74
N ILE A 85 11.32 -9.90 -1.49
CA ILE A 85 11.95 -8.90 -0.63
C ILE A 85 13.39 -8.62 -1.05
N PHE A 86 14.18 -9.65 -1.36
CA PHE A 86 15.61 -9.49 -1.66
C PHE A 86 15.92 -9.12 -3.10
N VAL A 87 15.04 -9.42 -4.07
CA VAL A 87 15.26 -9.13 -5.49
C VAL A 87 14.29 -8.05 -5.98
N VAL A 88 12.99 -8.24 -5.76
CA VAL A 88 11.99 -7.32 -6.32
C VAL A 88 12.00 -5.98 -5.59
N ALA A 89 12.07 -5.97 -4.25
CA ALA A 89 12.07 -4.73 -3.49
C ALA A 89 13.25 -3.79 -3.83
N PRO A 90 14.53 -4.23 -3.86
CA PRO A 90 15.64 -3.34 -4.21
C PRO A 90 15.59 -2.89 -5.67
N VAL A 91 15.18 -3.76 -6.59
CA VAL A 91 15.00 -3.39 -8.00
C VAL A 91 13.90 -2.34 -8.14
N THR A 92 12.77 -2.51 -7.45
CA THR A 92 11.67 -1.55 -7.47
C THR A 92 12.09 -0.21 -6.86
N TRP A 93 12.88 -0.25 -5.79
CA TRP A 93 13.46 0.96 -5.18
C TRP A 93 14.38 1.69 -6.15
N GLN A 94 15.30 0.97 -6.79
CA GLN A 94 16.22 1.53 -7.76
C GLN A 94 15.48 2.08 -8.99
N GLN A 95 14.44 1.37 -9.46
CA GLN A 95 13.55 1.86 -10.52
C GLN A 95 12.83 3.14 -10.12
N GLY A 96 12.37 3.25 -8.87
CA GLY A 96 11.78 4.47 -8.33
C GLY A 96 12.76 5.64 -8.33
N VAL A 97 13.99 5.43 -7.85
CA VAL A 97 15.05 6.46 -7.87
C VAL A 97 15.38 6.89 -9.29
N ASN A 98 15.53 5.94 -10.22
CA ASN A 98 15.81 6.23 -11.63
C ASN A 98 14.67 7.03 -12.28
N LEU A 99 13.41 6.71 -11.98
CA LEU A 99 12.26 7.48 -12.47
C LEU A 99 12.31 8.94 -12.00
N LEU A 100 12.66 9.18 -10.73
CA LEU A 100 12.84 10.53 -10.22
C LEU A 100 14.04 11.25 -10.85
N ALA A 101 15.13 10.54 -11.12
CA ALA A 101 16.32 11.10 -11.79
C ALA A 101 16.04 11.43 -13.26
N ASP A 102 15.26 10.60 -13.96
CA ASP A 102 14.95 10.75 -15.38
C ASP A 102 13.78 11.71 -15.65
N LEU A 103 12.89 11.92 -14.68
CA LEU A 103 11.76 12.85 -14.72
C LEU A 103 12.08 14.22 -15.34
N PRO A 104 13.14 14.96 -14.91
CA PRO A 104 13.49 16.24 -15.53
C PRO A 104 13.87 16.13 -17.01
N SER A 105 14.55 15.04 -17.41
CA SER A 105 14.91 14.81 -18.81
C SER A 105 13.68 14.46 -19.67
N MET A 106 12.74 13.69 -19.11
CA MET A 106 11.46 13.40 -19.76
C MET A 106 10.62 14.66 -19.94
N LEU A 107 10.62 15.55 -18.95
CA LEU A 107 9.93 16.84 -19.03
C LEU A 107 10.56 17.79 -20.05
N ASN A 108 11.89 17.82 -20.19
CA ASN A 108 12.53 18.57 -21.28
C ASN A 108 12.12 18.02 -22.66
N ARG A 109 12.06 16.69 -22.85
CA ARG A 109 11.57 16.10 -24.11
C ARG A 109 10.09 16.42 -24.38
N PHE A 110 9.28 16.42 -23.32
CA PHE A 110 7.88 16.84 -23.42
C PHE A 110 7.76 18.31 -23.77
N TYR A 111 8.63 19.17 -23.21
CA TYR A 111 8.73 20.57 -23.55
C TYR A 111 9.10 20.79 -25.02
N ASP A 112 10.13 20.10 -25.52
CA ASP A 112 10.54 20.19 -26.92
C ASP A 112 9.41 19.78 -27.87
N PHE A 113 8.65 18.74 -27.51
CA PHE A 113 7.45 18.34 -28.25
C PHE A 113 6.36 19.42 -28.17
N ALA A 114 6.08 19.95 -26.97
CA ALA A 114 5.10 20.99 -26.76
C ALA A 114 5.48 22.30 -27.49
N ALA A 115 6.77 22.63 -27.60
CA ALA A 115 7.26 23.79 -28.32
C ALA A 115 7.03 23.70 -29.85
N THR A 116 6.75 22.49 -30.38
CA THR A 116 6.32 22.34 -31.78
C THR A 116 4.84 22.69 -32.00
N LEU A 117 4.00 22.69 -30.96
CA LEU A 117 2.57 22.99 -31.06
C LEU A 117 2.26 24.47 -31.38
N PRO A 118 2.88 25.49 -30.73
CA PRO A 118 2.67 26.90 -31.07
C PRO A 118 3.00 27.22 -32.53
N ARG A 119 4.02 26.54 -33.10
CA ARG A 119 4.37 26.70 -34.52
C ARG A 119 3.28 26.18 -35.46
N ARG A 120 2.48 25.20 -35.02
CA ARG A 120 1.44 24.56 -35.84
C ARG A 120 0.04 25.10 -35.57
N TYR A 121 -0.22 25.64 -34.37
CA TYR A 121 -1.51 26.20 -33.94
C TYR A 121 -1.36 27.52 -33.15
N PRO A 122 -0.84 28.59 -33.78
CA PRO A 122 -0.59 29.87 -33.11
C PRO A 122 -1.84 30.60 -32.62
N ALA A 123 -3.03 30.23 -33.10
CA ALA A 123 -4.31 30.81 -32.66
C ALA A 123 -4.85 30.21 -31.35
N LEU A 124 -4.28 29.10 -30.87
CA LEU A 124 -4.77 28.33 -29.70
C LEU A 124 -3.75 28.27 -28.55
N VAL A 125 -2.45 28.45 -28.83
CA VAL A 125 -1.37 28.32 -27.83
C VAL A 125 -0.33 29.42 -28.02
N ASP A 126 -0.23 30.32 -27.03
CA ASP A 126 0.76 31.40 -27.00
C ASP A 126 2.09 30.90 -26.40
N ALA A 127 3.22 31.35 -26.96
CA ALA A 127 4.56 30.86 -26.59
C ALA A 127 4.90 31.15 -25.12
N GLY A 128 4.40 32.26 -24.57
CA GLY A 128 4.67 32.66 -23.18
C GLY A 128 4.07 31.71 -22.12
N ILE A 129 2.99 31.00 -22.44
CA ILE A 129 2.36 30.04 -21.51
C ILE A 129 3.25 28.80 -21.35
N ILE A 130 3.90 28.38 -22.43
CA ILE A 130 4.81 27.23 -22.45
C ILE A 130 6.08 27.55 -21.65
N ASP A 131 6.68 28.73 -21.85
CA ASP A 131 7.86 29.17 -21.08
C ASP A 131 7.55 29.26 -19.56
N MET A 132 6.42 29.86 -19.17
CA MET A 132 6.03 29.95 -17.76
C MET A 132 5.76 28.58 -17.11
N MET A 133 5.23 27.60 -17.85
CA MET A 133 5.07 26.22 -17.34
C MET A 133 6.42 25.53 -17.16
N ALA A 134 7.35 25.70 -18.09
CA ALA A 134 8.69 25.11 -17.98
C ALA A 134 9.47 25.66 -16.79
N GLU A 135 9.41 26.97 -16.57
CA GLU A 135 10.07 27.63 -15.45
C GLU A 135 9.51 27.15 -14.10
N ASN A 136 8.19 27.04 -13.99
CA ASN A 136 7.52 26.52 -12.79
C ASN A 136 7.78 25.02 -12.55
N MET A 137 7.90 24.21 -13.60
CA MET A 137 8.24 22.80 -13.45
C MET A 137 9.71 22.61 -13.07
N ARG A 138 10.63 23.37 -13.66
CA ARG A 138 12.07 23.35 -13.30
C ARG A 138 12.30 23.71 -11.83
N SER A 139 11.64 24.76 -11.33
CA SER A 139 11.79 25.18 -9.93
C SER A 139 11.23 24.16 -8.92
N LYS A 140 10.14 23.46 -9.27
CA LYS A 140 9.60 22.36 -8.43
C LYS A 140 10.46 21.10 -8.49
N LEU A 141 10.98 20.74 -9.66
CA LEU A 141 11.87 19.58 -9.83
C LEU A 141 13.19 19.76 -9.10
N SER A 142 13.78 20.96 -9.11
CA SER A 142 15.01 21.22 -8.35
C SER A 142 14.77 21.07 -6.85
N GLY A 143 13.63 21.57 -6.33
CA GLY A 143 13.28 21.42 -4.92
C GLY A 143 12.98 19.98 -4.50
N LEU A 144 12.36 19.19 -5.38
CA LEU A 144 12.15 17.75 -5.14
C LEU A 144 13.47 16.96 -5.25
N GLY A 145 14.34 17.32 -6.19
CA GLY A 145 15.65 16.70 -6.39
C GLY A 145 16.56 16.82 -5.17
N GLU A 146 16.68 18.02 -4.58
CA GLU A 146 17.46 18.22 -3.35
C GLU A 146 16.92 17.41 -2.17
N SER A 147 15.59 17.30 -2.07
CA SER A 147 14.93 16.55 -0.99
C SER A 147 15.17 15.05 -1.15
N VAL A 148 14.96 14.50 -2.34
CA VAL A 148 15.12 13.07 -2.63
C VAL A 148 16.57 12.62 -2.45
N VAL A 149 17.54 13.43 -2.90
CA VAL A 149 18.98 13.13 -2.70
C VAL A 149 19.33 13.13 -1.21
N LYS A 150 18.87 14.12 -0.43
CA LYS A 150 19.11 14.16 1.03
C LYS A 150 18.49 12.95 1.74
N TYR A 151 17.25 12.58 1.41
CA TYR A 151 16.58 11.43 2.03
C TYR A 151 17.21 10.10 1.62
N SER A 152 17.61 9.94 0.35
CA SER A 152 18.25 8.72 -0.15
C SER A 152 19.65 8.51 0.44
N VAL A 153 20.46 9.57 0.57
CA VAL A 153 21.78 9.49 1.22
C VAL A 153 21.61 9.20 2.71
N ALA A 154 20.63 9.83 3.38
CA ALA A 154 20.34 9.58 4.78
C ALA A 154 19.86 8.14 5.04
N SER A 155 19.08 7.52 4.14
CA SER A 155 18.61 6.14 4.33
C SER A 155 19.71 5.10 4.12
N LEU A 156 20.61 5.33 3.16
CA LEU A 156 21.80 4.50 2.93
C LEU A 156 22.77 4.58 4.12
N VAL A 157 23.02 5.78 4.61
CA VAL A 157 23.83 5.99 5.83
C VAL A 157 23.13 5.37 7.04
N GLY A 158 21.81 5.51 7.16
CA GLY A 158 21.01 4.90 8.24
C GLY A 158 21.14 3.38 8.30
N LEU A 159 21.05 2.70 7.16
CA LEU A 159 21.27 1.24 7.06
C LEU A 159 22.71 0.83 7.39
N LEU A 160 23.70 1.67 7.04
CA LEU A 160 25.11 1.46 7.39
C LEU A 160 25.44 1.73 8.86
N THR A 161 24.73 2.66 9.51
CA THR A 161 24.93 3.01 10.92
C THR A 161 24.19 2.09 11.90
N LEU A 162 23.22 1.31 11.39
CA LEU A 162 22.46 0.32 12.18
C LEU A 162 23.07 -1.10 12.08
N ALA A 163 24.09 -1.30 11.25
CA ALA A 163 24.89 -2.53 11.13
C ALA A 163 26.21 -2.40 11.92
#